data_AF-A0A937PAF6-F1
#
_entry.id   AF-A0A937PAF6-F1
#
_cell.length_a   1.000
_cell.length_b   1.000
_cell.length_c   1.000
_cell.angle_alpha   90.00
_cell.angle_beta   90.00
_cell.angle_gamma   90.00
#
_symmetry.space_group_name_H-M   'P 1'
#
loop_
_entity.id
_entity.type
_entity.pdbx_description
1 polymer ?
#
loop_
_entity_poly.entity_id
_entity_poly.type
_entity_poly.pdbx_seq_one_letter_code
_entity_poly.pdbx_strand_id
1 'polypeptide(L)'
;MRQSQYSMKPQDVVVLLKIIALNNDNWQQIPMAHSLKMSQSEVSQSVARSRYAGLLDNYGKKVMRKALYDFLQYGLAVVFPVKPGAVVRGIPTAHST
;
A
#
# COMPACT_ATOMS: atom_id res chain seq x y z
N MET A 1 10.50 3.39 -24.35
CA MET A 1 9.40 3.58 -23.39
C MET A 1 9.72 2.79 -22.13
N ARG A 2 9.91 3.44 -20.97
CA ARG A 2 10.29 2.75 -19.73
C ARG A 2 9.15 1.84 -19.27
N GLN A 3 9.39 0.54 -19.23
CA GLN A 3 8.48 -0.42 -18.63
C GLN A 3 8.38 -0.11 -17.13
N SER A 4 7.25 0.45 -16.71
CA SER A 4 6.93 0.64 -15.30
C SER A 4 6.78 -0.75 -14.69
N GLN A 5 7.76 -1.18 -13.90
CA GLN A 5 7.65 -2.41 -13.14
C GLN A 5 6.48 -2.26 -12.16
N TYR A 6 5.35 -2.93 -12.44
CA TYR A 6 4.14 -2.92 -11.59
C TYR A 6 4.33 -3.80 -10.34
N SER A 7 5.44 -3.63 -9.63
CA SER A 7 5.64 -4.26 -8.33
C SER A 7 4.98 -3.40 -7.26
N MET A 8 4.04 -3.96 -6.51
CA MET A 8 3.48 -3.30 -5.33
C MET A 8 4.57 -2.99 -4.31
N LYS A 9 4.42 -1.86 -3.62
CA LYS A 9 5.22 -1.48 -2.46
C LYS A 9 4.41 -1.59 -1.18
N PRO A 10 5.04 -1.78 0.00
CA PRO A 10 4.33 -1.81 1.28
C PRO A 10 3.50 -0.54 1.54
N GLN A 11 3.95 0.61 1.06
CA GLN A 11 3.22 1.87 1.22
C GLN A 11 1.88 1.88 0.49
N ASP A 12 1.70 1.07 -0.55
CA ASP A 12 0.45 1.00 -1.32
C ASP A 12 -0.71 0.51 -0.46
N VAL A 13 -0.43 -0.43 0.46
CA VAL A 13 -1.41 -0.93 1.42
C VAL A 13 -1.91 0.20 2.31
N VAL A 14 -1.01 1.07 2.78
CA VAL A 14 -1.35 2.21 3.65
C VAL A 14 -2.22 3.22 2.90
N VAL A 15 -1.90 3.50 1.62
CA VAL A 15 -2.71 4.39 0.78
C VAL A 15 -4.13 3.85 0.62
N LEU A 16 -4.28 2.55 0.33
CA LEU A 16 -5.59 1.90 0.19
C LEU A 16 -6.41 1.94 1.49
N LEU A 17 -5.77 1.64 2.63
CA LEU A 17 -6.41 1.72 3.94
C LEU A 17 -6.83 3.15 4.28
N LYS A 18 -6.02 4.14 3.92
CA LYS A 18 -6.36 5.55 4.15
C LYS A 18 -7.57 6.00 3.33
N ILE A 19 -7.67 5.57 2.07
CA ILE A 19 -8.85 5.83 1.23
C ILE A 19 -10.12 5.24 1.88
N ILE A 20 -10.04 4.02 2.40
CA ILE A 20 -11.15 3.40 3.15
C ILE A 20 -11.52 4.22 4.39
N ALA A 21 -10.52 4.64 5.17
CA ALA A 21 -10.73 5.37 6.42
C ALA A 21 -11.32 6.77 6.22
N LEU A 22 -11.04 7.43 5.09
CA LEU A 22 -11.65 8.72 4.75
C LEU A 22 -13.14 8.60 4.41
N ASN A 23 -13.60 7.41 4.03
CA ASN A 23 -15.00 7.11 3.68
C ASN A 23 -15.64 8.16 2.74
N ASN A 24 -14.86 8.68 1.80
CA ASN A 24 -15.26 9.73 0.88
C ASN A 24 -14.67 9.46 -0.50
N ASP A 25 -15.54 9.30 -1.50
CA ASP A 25 -15.15 8.99 -2.88
C ASP A 25 -14.51 10.19 -3.62
N ASN A 26 -14.62 11.40 -3.07
CA ASN A 26 -14.05 12.64 -3.62
C ASN A 26 -12.68 13.03 -3.04
N TRP A 27 -11.95 12.09 -2.46
CA TRP A 27 -10.61 12.35 -1.94
C TRP A 27 -9.65 12.83 -3.04
N GLN A 28 -8.68 13.65 -2.67
CA GLN A 28 -7.71 14.25 -3.57
C GLN A 28 -6.29 13.84 -3.21
N GLN A 29 -5.40 13.78 -4.21
CA GLN A 29 -4.04 13.27 -4.02
C GLN A 29 -3.17 14.18 -3.14
N ILE A 30 -3.34 15.51 -3.20
CA ILE A 30 -2.53 16.45 -2.42
C ILE A 30 -2.84 16.34 -0.91
N PRO A 31 -4.12 16.43 -0.46
CA PRO A 31 -4.46 16.19 0.95
C PRO A 31 -4.05 14.79 1.43
N MET A 32 -4.19 13.78 0.57
CA MET A 32 -3.77 12.40 0.88
C MET A 32 -2.27 12.34 1.16
N ALA A 33 -1.46 12.86 0.24
CA ALA A 33 -0.01 12.91 0.33
C ALA A 33 0.45 13.62 1.61
N HIS A 34 -0.15 14.78 1.92
CA HIS A 34 0.15 15.50 3.15
C HIS A 34 -0.21 14.68 4.40
N SER A 35 -1.38 14.03 4.43
CA SER A 35 -1.83 13.22 5.56
C SER A 35 -0.96 11.98 5.82
N LEU A 36 -0.37 11.41 4.76
CA LEU A 36 0.50 10.24 4.82
C LEU A 36 1.99 10.60 4.91
N LYS A 37 2.33 11.91 4.89
CA LYS A 37 3.71 12.41 4.80
C LYS A 37 4.47 11.81 3.61
N MET A 38 3.78 11.67 2.48
CA MET A 38 4.33 11.16 1.22
C MET A 38 4.36 12.28 0.17
N SER A 39 5.16 12.12 -0.89
CA SER A 39 5.06 13.01 -2.05
C SER A 39 3.77 12.74 -2.84
N GLN A 40 3.25 13.76 -3.53
CA GLN A 40 2.10 13.58 -4.42
C GLN A 40 2.41 12.56 -5.54
N SER A 41 3.65 12.53 -6.03
CA SER A 41 4.09 11.58 -7.04
C SER A 41 4.06 10.13 -6.54
N GLU A 42 4.43 9.87 -5.29
CA GLU A 42 4.37 8.52 -4.71
C GLU A 42 2.91 8.07 -4.53
N VAL A 43 2.01 8.96 -4.09
CA VAL A 43 0.57 8.64 -4.03
C VAL A 43 0.01 8.34 -5.42
N SER A 44 0.37 9.13 -6.43
CA SER A 44 -0.06 8.90 -7.82
C SER A 44 0.42 7.55 -8.37
N GLN A 45 1.68 7.21 -8.13
CA GLN A 45 2.23 5.91 -8.51
C GLN A 45 1.57 4.75 -7.75
N SER A 46 1.29 4.94 -6.46
CA SER A 46 0.60 3.98 -5.61
C SER A 46 -0.81 3.66 -6.13
N VAL A 47 -1.56 4.69 -6.52
CA VAL A 47 -2.88 4.55 -7.15
C VAL A 47 -2.78 3.80 -8.48
N ALA A 48 -1.79 4.12 -9.31
CA ALA A 48 -1.59 3.44 -10.60
C ALA A 48 -1.26 1.95 -10.41
N ARG A 49 -0.38 1.60 -9.46
CA ARG A 49 -0.07 0.21 -9.11
C ARG A 49 -1.28 -0.54 -8.55
N SER A 50 -2.02 0.10 -7.64
CA SER A 50 -3.21 -0.50 -7.01
C SER A 50 -4.35 -0.73 -8.00
N ARG A 51 -4.53 0.18 -8.97
CA ARG A 51 -5.48 0.01 -10.07
C ARG A 51 -5.06 -1.15 -10.97
N TYR A 52 -3.77 -1.24 -11.33
CA TYR A 52 -3.26 -2.36 -12.12
C TYR A 52 -3.47 -3.71 -11.41
N ALA A 53 -3.31 -3.75 -10.09
CA ALA A 53 -3.55 -4.94 -9.26
C ALA A 53 -5.04 -5.27 -9.03
N GLY A 54 -5.98 -4.46 -9.52
CA GLY A 54 -7.43 -4.66 -9.31
C GLY A 54 -7.92 -4.37 -7.89
N LEU A 55 -7.09 -3.73 -7.05
CA LEU A 55 -7.45 -3.35 -5.68
C LEU A 55 -8.23 -2.02 -5.62
N LEU A 56 -8.19 -1.26 -6.72
CA LEU A 56 -8.83 0.04 -6.87
C LEU A 56 -9.70 0.02 -8.14
N ASP A 57 -10.79 0.77 -8.14
CA ASP A 57 -11.64 0.92 -9.31
C ASP A 57 -10.94 1.61 -10.49
N ASN A 58 -11.55 1.52 -11.67
CA ASN A 58 -11.01 2.11 -12.90
C ASN A 58 -10.82 3.63 -12.78
N TYR A 59 -11.67 4.31 -12.01
CA TYR A 59 -11.57 5.75 -11.75
C TYR A 59 -10.51 6.10 -10.69
N GLY A 60 -10.05 5.12 -9.92
CA GLY A 60 -9.04 5.26 -8.88
C GLY A 60 -9.51 6.00 -7.63
N LYS A 61 -10.80 5.95 -7.33
CA LYS A 61 -11.43 6.60 -6.18
C LYS A 61 -11.89 5.60 -5.13
N LYS A 62 -12.37 4.43 -5.57
CA LYS A 62 -13.00 3.44 -4.70
C LYS A 62 -12.14 2.20 -4.58
N VAL A 63 -11.91 1.77 -3.35
CA VAL A 63 -11.18 0.54 -3.04
C VAL A 63 -12.11 -0.66 -3.16
N MET A 64 -11.64 -1.71 -3.84
CA MET A 64 -12.32 -3.00 -3.93
C MET A 64 -12.15 -3.75 -2.61
N ARG A 65 -13.01 -3.45 -1.62
CA ARG A 65 -12.87 -3.91 -0.23
C ARG A 65 -12.70 -5.43 -0.10
N LYS A 66 -13.46 -6.21 -0.87
CA LYS A 66 -13.34 -7.68 -0.87
C LYS A 66 -11.96 -8.13 -1.36
N ALA A 67 -11.52 -7.61 -2.50
CA ALA A 67 -10.21 -7.93 -3.06
C ALA A 67 -9.06 -7.50 -2.12
N LEU A 68 -9.17 -6.33 -1.49
CA LEU A 68 -8.19 -5.89 -0.50
C LEU A 68 -8.19 -6.78 0.74
N TYR A 69 -9.37 -7.20 1.23
CA TYR A 69 -9.46 -8.11 2.37
C TYR A 69 -8.80 -9.46 2.08
N ASP A 70 -9.12 -10.07 0.93
CA ASP A 70 -8.52 -11.33 0.50
C ASP A 70 -6.99 -11.17 0.32
N PHE A 71 -6.54 -10.04 -0.22
CA PHE A 71 -5.12 -9.70 -0.31
C PHE A 71 -4.45 -9.59 1.07
N LEU A 72 -5.07 -8.90 2.03
CA LEU A 72 -4.52 -8.76 3.37
C LEU A 72 -4.44 -10.10 4.10
N GLN A 73 -5.46 -10.94 3.93
CA GLN A 73 -5.56 -12.24 4.59
C GLN A 73 -4.58 -13.26 4.01
N TYR A 74 -4.42 -13.32 2.67
CA TYR A 74 -3.71 -14.41 2.01
C TYR A 74 -2.49 -13.95 1.19
N GLY A 75 -2.50 -12.72 0.66
CA GLY A 75 -1.45 -12.20 -0.23
C GLY A 75 -0.32 -11.47 0.49
N LEU A 76 -0.61 -10.79 1.60
CA LEU A 76 0.33 -9.85 2.24
C LEU A 76 1.65 -10.51 2.64
N ALA A 77 1.59 -11.68 3.28
CA ALA A 77 2.78 -12.41 3.73
C ALA A 77 3.65 -12.95 2.57
N VAL A 78 3.03 -13.20 1.41
CA VAL A 78 3.71 -13.71 0.22
C VAL A 78 4.35 -12.59 -0.58
N VAL A 79 3.67 -11.45 -0.67
CA VAL A 79 4.12 -10.28 -1.47
C VAL A 79 5.15 -9.45 -0.73
N PHE A 80 5.06 -9.35 0.60
CA PHE A 80 6.02 -8.64 1.44
C PHE A 80 6.64 -9.59 2.48
N PRO A 81 7.42 -10.61 2.04
CA PRO A 81 7.97 -11.59 2.95
C PRO A 81 9.01 -10.94 3.85
N VAL A 82 8.82 -11.05 5.17
CA VAL A 82 9.82 -10.68 6.16
C VAL A 82 10.59 -11.93 6.54
N LYS A 83 11.91 -11.93 6.32
CA LYS A 83 12.80 -12.97 6.86
C LYS A 83 13.35 -12.48 8.19
N PRO A 84 13.08 -13.16 9.32
CA PRO A 84 13.75 -12.85 10.57
C PRO A 84 15.26 -12.86 10.34
N GLY A 85 15.95 -11.82 10.83
CA GLY A 85 17.40 -11.78 10.79
C GLY A 85 17.99 -12.95 11.58
N ALA A 86 19.23 -13.33 11.27
CA ALA A 86 19.95 -14.28 12.10
C ALA A 86 20.01 -13.77 13.54
N VAL A 87 19.97 -14.68 14.52
CA VAL A 87 20.16 -14.33 15.93
C VAL A 87 21.58 -13.79 16.09
N VAL A 88 21.70 -12.47 16.18
CA VAL A 88 22.97 -11.78 16.41
C VAL A 88 23.08 -11.40 17.88
N ARG A 89 24.28 -11.53 18.47
CA ARG A 89 24.58 -10.91 19.77
C ARG A 89 24.65 -9.39 19.56
N GLY A 90 23.65 -8.66 20.07
CA GLY A 90 23.56 -7.20 19.95
C GLY A 90 22.52 -6.63 20.92
N ILE A 91 22.33 -5.31 20.88
CA ILE A 91 21.29 -4.64 21.66
C ILE A 91 19.92 -5.10 21.13
N PRO A 92 18.99 -5.57 22.00
CA PRO A 92 17.64 -5.92 21.58
C PRO A 92 16.98 -4.69 20.94
N THR A 93 16.89 -4.68 19.62
CA THR A 93 15.94 -3.81 18.93
C THR A 93 14.56 -4.43 19.12
N ALA A 94 13.55 -3.59 19.34
CA ALA A 94 12.19 -4.02 19.65
C ALA A 94 11.75 -5.12 18.67
N HIS A 95 11.71 -6.36 19.17
CA HIS A 95 11.11 -7.47 18.44
C HIS A 95 9.62 -7.18 18.38
N SER A 96 9.10 -7.02 17.16
CA SER A 96 7.65 -7.10 16.97
C SER A 96 7.26 -8.54 17.27
N THR A 97 6.65 -8.77 18.44
CA THR A 97 5.90 -9.98 18.76
C THR A 97 4.79 -10.21 17.75
#